data_AF-A0A848TKY0-F1
#
_entry.id   AF-A0A848TKY0-F1
#
_cell.length_a   1.000
_cell.length_b   1.000
_cell.length_c   1.000
_cell.angle_alpha   90.00
_cell.angle_beta   90.00
_cell.angle_gamma   90.00
#
_symmetry.space_group_name_H-M   'P 1'
#
loop_
_entity.id
_entity.type
_entity.pdbx_description
1 polymer ?
#
loop_
_entity_poly.entity_id
_entity_poly.type
_entity_poly.pdbx_seq_one_letter_code
_entity_poly.pdbx_strand_id
1 'polypeptide(L)' 'KQLLETTTMSIEEISEEVGYSEPSSFRSAFRKRVGMPASAYRRKWQALAPVTS' A
#
# COMPACT_ATOMS: atom_id res chain seq x y z
N LYS A 1 -4.01 5.02 0.26
CA LYS A 1 -4.75 3.78 -0.14
C LYS A 1 -4.75 3.64 -1.65
N GLN A 2 -5.26 4.63 -2.38
CA GLN A 2 -5.23 4.73 -3.85
C GLN A 2 -3.98 4.16 -4.54
N LEU A 3 -2.76 4.62 -4.22
CA LEU A 3 -1.54 4.11 -4.86
C LEU A 3 -1.32 2.59 -4.66
N LEU A 4 -1.76 2.02 -3.53
CA LEU A 4 -1.71 0.57 -3.30
C LEU A 4 -2.70 -0.20 -4.17
N GLU A 5 -3.78 0.46 -4.60
CA GLU A 5 -4.93 -0.11 -5.29
C GLU A 5 -4.83 0.02 -6.82
N THR A 6 -4.23 1.11 -7.30
CA THR A 6 -4.26 1.50 -8.72
C THR A 6 -2.90 1.45 -9.41
N THR A 7 -1.82 1.11 -8.70
CA THR A 7 -0.47 1.10 -9.26
C THR A 7 0.29 -0.18 -8.92
N THR A 8 1.37 -0.42 -9.66
CA THR A 8 2.34 -1.50 -9.39
C THR A 8 3.54 -1.04 -8.58
N MET A 9 3.57 0.21 -8.11
CA MET A 9 4.69 0.76 -7.32
C MET A 9 4.99 -0.13 -6.11
N SER A 10 6.26 -0.31 -5.80
CA SER A 10 6.71 -0.95 -4.57
C SER A 10 6.23 -0.19 -3.34
N ILE A 11 6.32 -0.84 -2.17
CA ILE A 11 6.00 -0.16 -0.91
C ILE A 11 7.05 0.92 -0.58
N GLU A 12 8.29 0.77 -1.05
CA GLU A 12 9.31 1.83 -0.96
C GLU A 12 8.89 3.07 -1.76
N GLU A 13 8.61 2.90 -3.06
CA GLU A 13 8.22 4.03 -3.93
C GLU A 13 6.96 4.75 -3.42
N ILE A 14 5.95 4.01 -2.93
CA ILE A 14 4.77 4.62 -2.33
C ILE A 14 5.09 5.38 -1.05
N SER A 15 6.03 4.88 -0.24
CA SER A 15 6.48 5.57 0.97
C SER A 15 7.06 6.93 0.63
N GLU A 16 7.94 6.98 -0.38
CA GLU A 16 8.56 8.21 -0.85
C GLU A 16 7.52 9.16 -1.45
N GLU A 17 6.65 8.66 -2.33
CA GLU A 17 5.59 9.43 -3.00
C GLU A 17 4.63 10.10 -2.00
N VAL A 18 4.33 9.43 -0.88
CA VAL A 18 3.44 9.99 0.16
C VAL A 18 4.19 10.77 1.26
N GLY A 19 5.48 11.03 1.06
CA GLY A 19 6.28 11.95 1.90
C GLY A 19 6.95 11.32 3.12
N TYR A 20 7.11 10.00 3.16
CA TYR A 20 7.86 9.33 4.23
C TYR A 20 9.29 9.04 3.79
N SER A 21 10.25 9.60 4.54
CA SER A 21 11.69 9.33 4.34
C SER A 21 12.09 7.89 4.64
N GLU A 22 11.29 7.16 5.42
CA GLU A 22 11.54 5.76 5.77
C GLU A 22 10.32 4.87 5.46
N PRO A 23 10.46 3.80 4.66
CA PRO A 23 9.39 2.84 4.37
C PRO A 23 8.80 2.17 5.61
N SER A 24 9.60 1.96 6.65
CA SER A 24 9.17 1.40 7.95
C SER A 24 8.14 2.31 8.65
N SER A 25 8.34 3.63 8.58
CA SER A 25 7.44 4.64 9.13
C SER A 25 6.11 4.64 8.41
N PHE A 26 6.12 4.61 7.07
CA PHE A 26 4.89 4.45 6.28
C PHE A 26 4.14 3.16 6.65
N ARG A 27 4.83 2.00 6.67
CA ARG A 27 4.22 0.70 6.99
C ARG A 27 3.57 0.70 8.38
N SER A 28 4.24 1.31 9.37
CA SER A 28 3.75 1.40 10.74
C SER A 28 2.54 2.32 10.86
N ALA A 29 2.62 3.53 10.27
CA ALA A 29 1.53 4.50 10.26
C ALA A 29 0.30 3.94 9.53
N PHE A 30 0.50 3.30 8.37
CA PHE A 30 -0.56 2.66 7.62
C PHE A 30 -1.24 1.56 8.44
N ARG A 31 -0.46 0.65 9.05
CA ARG A 31 -1.01 -0.42 9.90
C ARG A 31 -1.80 0.15 11.08
N LYS A 32 -1.29 1.19 11.75
CA LYS A 32 -1.99 1.86 12.86
C LYS A 32 -3.33 2.45 12.42
N ARG A 33 -3.39 3.02 11.22
CA ARG A 33 -4.61 3.67 10.70
C ARG A 33 -5.62 2.71 10.07
N VAL A 34 -5.15 1.66 9.39
CA VAL A 34 -5.99 0.75 8.59
C VAL A 34 -6.24 -0.58 9.31
N GLY A 35 -5.45 -0.91 10.32
CA GLY A 35 -5.54 -2.16 11.07
C GLY A 35 -4.84 -3.35 10.39
N MET A 36 -4.22 -3.16 9.22
CA MET A 36 -3.49 -4.20 8.50
C MET A 36 -2.24 -3.68 7.78
N PRO A 37 -1.22 -4.52 7.54
CA PRO A 37 -0.04 -4.14 6.76
C PRO A 37 -0.41 -3.69 5.34
N ALA A 38 0.28 -2.66 4.83
CA ALA A 38 0.04 -2.12 3.48
C ALA A 38 0.18 -3.18 2.37
N SER A 39 1.14 -4.11 2.50
CA SER A 39 1.33 -5.23 1.57
C SER A 39 0.17 -6.23 1.60
N ALA A 40 -0.35 -6.54 2.78
CA ALA A 40 -1.52 -7.41 2.93
C ALA A 40 -2.78 -6.74 2.38
N TYR A 41 -2.95 -5.43 2.61
CA TYR A 41 -4.03 -4.63 2.05
C TYR A 41 -4.01 -4.68 0.52
N ARG A 42 -2.85 -4.43 -0.12
CA ARG A 42 -2.69 -4.52 -1.57
C ARG A 42 -3.09 -5.89 -2.11
N ARG A 43 -2.57 -6.97 -1.53
CA ARG A 43 -2.90 -8.34 -1.97
C ARG A 43 -4.39 -8.62 -1.87
N LYS A 44 -5.03 -8.22 -0.76
CA LYS A 44 -6.48 -8.38 -0.58
C LYS A 44 -7.25 -7.59 -1.63
N TRP A 45 -6.84 -6.36 -1.92
CA TRP A 45 -7.49 -5.54 -2.94
C TRP A 45 -7.34 -6.15 -4.34
N GLN A 46 -6.14 -6.60 -4.70
CA GLN A 46 -5.87 -7.27 -5.99
C GLN A 46 -6.67 -8.56 -6.16
N ALA A 47 -6.89 -9.31 -5.07
CA ALA A 47 -7.72 -10.51 -5.11
C ALA A 47 -9.24 -10.20 -5.24
N LEU A 48 -9.67 -8.99 -4.87
CA LEU A 48 -11.07 -8.56 -4.97
C LEU A 48 -11.36 -7.77 -6.25
N ALA A 49 -10.34 -7.14 -6.85
CA ALA A 49 -10.49 -6.49 -8.13
C ALA A 49 -10.79 -7.57 -9.19
N PRO A 50 -11.90 -7.47 -9.95
CA PRO A 50 -12.07 -8.34 -11.11
C PRO A 50 -10.83 -8.16 -11.97
N VAL A 51 -10.21 -9.28 -12.37
CA VAL A 51 -9.07 -9.28 -13.28
C VAL A 51 -9.59 -8.66 -14.58
N THR A 52 -9.48 -7.35 -14.71
CA THR A 52 -9.71 -6.67 -15.98
C THR A 52 -8.56 -7.11 -16.86
N SER A 53 -8.88 -8.08 -17.72
CA SER A 53 -8.01 -8.57 -18.79
C SER A 53 -7.62 -7.45 -19.74
#